data_AF-A0A2N2X7M2-F1
#
_entry.id   AF-A0A2N2X7M2-F1
#
_cell.length_a   1.000
_cell.length_b   1.000
_cell.length_c   1.000
_cell.angle_alpha   90.00
_cell.angle_beta   90.00
_cell.angle_gamma   90.00
#
_symmetry.space_group_name_H-M   'P 1'
#
loop_
_entity.id
_entity.type
_entity.pdbx_description
1 polymer ?
#
loop_
_entity_poly.entity_id
_entity_poly.type
_entity_poly.pdbx_seq_one_letter_code
_entity_poly.pdbx_strand_id
1 'polypeptide(L)'
;DLTPDLKSISGNLIGQLLGSKLSAANSPMLTSLASNVKFLDVEKLNLDALKMILTFKDGKVEINPFTIKYQDINIEVAGSHGFDQSMAYNLKFDVPAKYLGTEVNNLISKLTPADAVKIESLPINAILSGSFTSPKVTTDLQKATTNVVTQLVDMQKGKLINQATAALGNLIPGKTKVDTAKTKSADTTKTVTPKQTIEKAKDSLVQNALKNLFKKKQ
;
A
#
# COMPACT_ATOMS: atom_id res chain seq x y z
N ASP A 1 36.25 18.70 31.72
CA ASP A 1 35.02 17.94 31.48
C ASP A 1 35.43 16.54 31.05
N LEU A 2 34.86 15.49 31.68
CA LEU A 2 35.20 14.08 31.45
C LEU A 2 34.02 13.31 30.81
N THR A 3 33.10 14.03 30.18
CA THR A 3 31.99 13.42 29.44
C THR A 3 32.50 12.79 28.15
N PRO A 4 32.11 11.53 27.84
CA PRO A 4 32.49 10.88 26.59
C PRO A 4 31.96 11.63 25.36
N ASP A 5 32.80 11.78 24.33
CA ASP A 5 32.34 12.28 23.03
C ASP A 5 31.65 11.15 22.25
N LEU A 6 30.33 11.17 22.24
CA LEU A 6 29.52 10.14 21.56
C LEU A 6 29.73 10.12 20.03
N LYS A 7 30.28 11.19 19.44
CA LYS A 7 30.62 11.21 18.00
C LYS A 7 31.84 10.35 17.68
N SER A 8 32.69 10.10 18.67
CA SER A 8 33.88 9.26 18.53
C SER A 8 33.59 7.75 18.60
N ILE A 9 32.35 7.37 18.99
CA ILE A 9 31.94 5.97 19.08
C ILE A 9 31.88 5.38 17.67
N SER A 10 32.65 4.31 17.46
CA SER A 10 32.67 3.55 16.22
C SER A 10 32.80 2.06 16.49
N GLY A 11 32.33 1.24 15.54
CA GLY A 11 32.43 -0.21 15.63
C GLY A 11 31.20 -0.92 15.09
N ASN A 12 31.21 -2.25 15.17
CA ASN A 12 30.09 -3.09 14.78
C ASN A 12 29.60 -3.88 16.00
N LEU A 13 28.29 -4.02 16.14
CA LEU A 13 27.65 -4.83 17.17
C LEU A 13 26.70 -5.82 16.50
N ILE A 14 26.80 -7.07 16.90
CA ILE A 14 25.80 -8.09 16.59
C ILE A 14 25.10 -8.40 17.90
N GLY A 15 23.78 -8.18 17.93
CA GLY A 15 22.95 -8.39 19.09
C GLY A 15 21.81 -9.35 18.81
N GLN A 16 21.35 -10.03 19.85
CA GLN A 16 20.09 -10.76 19.82
C GLN A 16 19.19 -10.24 20.94
N LEU A 17 17.94 -9.94 20.58
CA LEU A 17 16.92 -9.57 21.53
C LEU A 17 16.18 -10.83 21.99
N LEU A 18 16.04 -11.01 23.32
CA LEU A 18 15.41 -12.20 23.91
C LEU A 18 14.13 -11.79 24.65
N GLY A 19 12.99 -12.37 24.27
CA GLY A 19 11.72 -12.19 25.00
C GLY A 19 11.25 -10.74 25.21
N SER A 20 11.68 -9.81 24.36
CA SER A 20 11.33 -8.38 24.53
C SER A 20 9.92 -8.08 24.05
N LYS A 21 9.22 -7.23 24.80
CA LYS A 21 7.88 -6.75 24.48
C LYS A 21 7.92 -5.25 24.23
N LEU A 22 7.14 -4.79 23.25
CA LEU A 22 6.95 -3.37 23.00
C LEU A 22 5.71 -2.88 23.71
N SER A 23 5.72 -1.62 24.13
CA SER A 23 4.53 -0.91 24.60
C SER A 23 4.44 0.44 23.92
N ALA A 24 3.32 0.68 23.23
CA ALA A 24 3.11 1.95 22.53
C ALA A 24 3.02 3.12 23.52
N ALA A 25 2.41 2.89 24.68
CA ALA A 25 2.18 3.90 25.72
C ALA A 25 3.47 4.59 26.20
N ASN A 26 4.62 3.91 26.11
CA ASN A 26 5.90 4.41 26.59
C ASN A 26 6.75 5.05 25.49
N SER A 27 6.24 5.18 24.25
CA SER A 27 7.01 5.71 23.13
C SER A 27 6.14 6.57 22.21
N PRO A 28 6.42 7.88 22.09
CA PRO A 28 5.77 8.74 21.10
C PRO A 28 5.96 8.20 19.68
N MET A 29 7.14 7.66 19.38
CA MET A 29 7.44 7.04 18.09
C MET A 29 6.52 5.85 17.79
N LEU A 30 6.41 4.89 18.71
CA LEU A 30 5.55 3.72 18.50
C LEU A 30 4.06 4.10 18.44
N THR A 31 3.64 5.07 19.25
CA THR A 31 2.27 5.62 19.22
C THR A 31 1.96 6.27 17.87
N SER A 32 2.89 7.08 17.33
CA SER A 32 2.74 7.73 16.03
C SER A 32 2.72 6.70 14.89
N LEU A 33 3.55 5.66 14.97
CA LEU A 33 3.54 4.56 14.01
C LEU A 33 2.20 3.82 14.01
N ALA A 34 1.73 3.38 15.19
CA ALA A 34 0.46 2.66 15.33
C ALA A 34 -0.74 3.49 14.85
N SER A 35 -0.70 4.81 15.05
CA SER A 35 -1.77 5.72 14.61
C SER A 35 -1.84 5.87 13.08
N ASN A 36 -0.69 5.82 12.40
CA ASN A 36 -0.60 5.94 10.94
C ASN A 36 -0.73 4.59 10.21
N VAL A 37 -0.37 3.50 10.88
CA VAL A 37 -0.35 2.14 10.33
C VAL A 37 -1.37 1.27 11.09
N LYS A 38 -2.65 1.50 10.83
CA LYS A 38 -3.77 0.94 11.63
C LYS A 38 -3.87 -0.58 11.66
N PHE A 39 -3.29 -1.27 10.68
CA PHE A 39 -3.27 -2.73 10.64
C PHE A 39 -2.23 -3.33 11.60
N LEU A 40 -1.25 -2.54 12.03
CA LEU A 40 -0.16 -2.98 12.89
C LEU A 40 -0.51 -2.75 14.36
N ASP A 41 -0.47 -3.82 15.15
CA ASP A 41 -0.46 -3.76 16.60
C ASP A 41 0.99 -3.98 17.08
N VAL A 42 1.65 -2.90 17.48
CA VAL A 42 3.07 -2.93 17.85
C VAL A 42 3.34 -3.79 19.08
N GLU A 43 2.36 -3.98 19.96
CA GLU A 43 2.52 -4.79 21.19
C GLU A 43 2.48 -6.29 20.90
N LYS A 44 1.93 -6.66 19.74
CA LYS A 44 1.85 -8.04 19.25
C LYS A 44 3.02 -8.43 18.34
N LEU A 45 4.01 -7.55 18.15
CA LEU A 45 5.21 -7.88 17.39
C LEU A 45 6.00 -8.97 18.13
N ASN A 46 6.30 -10.05 17.42
CA ASN A 46 7.17 -11.09 17.94
C ASN A 46 8.64 -10.67 17.74
N LEU A 47 9.29 -10.24 18.81
CA LEU A 47 10.71 -9.87 18.83
C LEU A 47 11.59 -10.98 19.43
N ASP A 48 11.05 -12.19 19.61
CA ASP A 48 11.79 -13.27 20.22
C ASP A 48 12.96 -13.72 19.34
N ALA A 49 14.12 -13.86 19.95
CA ALA A 49 15.39 -14.19 19.31
C ALA A 49 15.77 -13.30 18.11
N LEU A 50 15.27 -12.05 18.05
CA LEU A 50 15.52 -11.13 16.95
C LEU A 50 17.01 -10.78 16.86
N LYS A 51 17.63 -11.09 15.70
CA LYS A 51 19.04 -10.77 15.44
C LYS A 51 19.17 -9.43 14.75
N MET A 52 20.04 -8.58 15.28
CA MET A 52 20.29 -7.25 14.75
C MET A 52 21.79 -7.06 14.55
N ILE A 53 22.15 -6.39 13.46
CA ILE A 53 23.52 -5.94 13.19
C ILE A 53 23.48 -4.42 13.17
N LEU A 54 24.30 -3.81 14.02
CA LEU A 54 24.37 -2.38 14.21
C LEU A 54 25.79 -1.90 13.90
N THR A 55 25.89 -0.78 13.20
CA THR A 55 27.16 -0.13 12.87
C THR A 55 27.17 1.25 13.51
N PHE A 56 28.18 1.53 14.33
CA PHE A 56 28.40 2.82 14.96
C PHE A 56 29.40 3.60 14.12
N LYS A 57 29.00 4.78 13.65
CA LYS A 57 29.86 5.65 12.84
C LYS A 57 29.34 7.09 12.89
N ASP A 58 30.26 8.05 13.01
CA ASP A 58 29.96 9.49 12.94
C ASP A 58 28.84 9.95 13.90
N GLY A 59 28.81 9.37 15.11
CA GLY A 59 27.78 9.66 16.12
C GLY A 59 26.38 9.11 15.79
N LYS A 60 26.30 8.18 14.84
CA LYS A 60 25.07 7.49 14.45
C LYS A 60 25.20 5.98 14.63
N VAL A 61 24.05 5.36 14.82
CA VAL A 61 23.85 3.93 14.84
C VAL A 61 23.05 3.56 13.61
N GLU A 62 23.70 2.94 12.64
CA GLU A 62 23.06 2.36 11.47
C GLU A 62 22.61 0.93 11.79
N ILE A 63 21.40 0.60 11.37
CA ILE A 63 20.79 -0.71 11.59
C ILE A 63 20.65 -1.39 10.24
N ASN A 64 21.34 -2.51 10.09
CA ASN A 64 21.23 -3.33 8.88
C ASN A 64 19.80 -3.87 8.76
N PRO A 65 19.29 -4.02 7.52
CA PRO A 65 17.95 -4.55 7.30
C PRO A 65 17.73 -5.88 8.02
N PHE A 66 16.64 -5.95 8.77
CA PHE A 66 16.17 -7.18 9.40
C PHE A 66 14.66 -7.31 9.24
N THR A 67 14.14 -8.53 9.36
CA THR A 67 12.72 -8.81 9.18
C THR A 67 12.08 -9.24 10.49
N ILE A 68 10.95 -8.63 10.83
CA ILE A 68 10.05 -9.04 11.91
C ILE A 68 8.79 -9.62 11.29
N LYS A 69 8.22 -10.64 11.93
CA LYS A 69 6.91 -11.18 11.55
C LYS A 69 5.81 -10.67 12.48
N TYR A 70 4.71 -10.24 11.89
CA TYR A 70 3.47 -9.91 12.57
C TYR A 70 2.32 -10.62 11.88
N GLN A 71 1.79 -11.68 12.50
CA GLN A 71 0.81 -12.55 11.84
C GLN A 71 1.38 -13.06 10.50
N ASP A 72 0.68 -12.85 9.39
CA ASP A 72 1.11 -13.13 8.01
C ASP A 72 1.70 -11.91 7.28
N ILE A 73 2.07 -10.85 8.02
CA ILE A 73 2.76 -9.67 7.50
C ILE A 73 4.26 -9.78 7.81
N ASN A 74 5.08 -9.73 6.77
CA ASN A 74 6.52 -9.54 6.91
C ASN A 74 6.83 -8.04 6.95
N ILE A 75 7.65 -7.63 7.92
CA ILE A 75 8.05 -6.23 8.13
C ILE A 75 9.57 -6.16 8.03
N GLU A 76 10.07 -5.57 6.95
CA GLU A 76 11.48 -5.25 6.79
C GLU A 76 11.77 -3.88 7.42
N VAL A 77 12.74 -3.85 8.34
CA VAL A 77 13.13 -2.67 9.10
C VAL A 77 14.57 -2.32 8.75
N ALA A 78 14.80 -1.11 8.26
CA ALA A 78 16.13 -0.59 7.96
C ALA A 78 16.22 0.89 8.33
N GLY A 79 17.40 1.38 8.71
CA GLY A 79 17.56 2.80 8.97
C GLY A 79 18.73 3.16 9.88
N SER A 80 18.66 4.35 10.47
CA SER A 80 19.63 4.81 11.44
C SER A 80 19.01 5.73 12.49
N HIS A 81 19.71 5.89 13.60
CA HIS A 81 19.43 6.92 14.59
C HIS A 81 20.71 7.55 15.12
N GLY A 82 20.63 8.78 15.60
CA GLY A 82 21.72 9.47 16.30
C GLY A 82 21.59 9.37 17.81
N PHE A 83 22.71 9.54 18.52
CA PHE A 83 22.69 9.70 19.99
C PHE A 83 21.99 11.00 20.44
N ASP A 84 21.81 11.94 19.51
CA ASP A 84 20.98 13.15 19.66
C ASP A 84 19.48 12.87 19.56
N GLN A 85 19.08 11.60 19.50
CA GLN A 85 17.71 11.10 19.35
C GLN A 85 17.09 11.36 17.97
N SER A 86 17.85 11.87 17.00
CA SER A 86 17.39 11.93 15.61
C SER A 86 17.23 10.52 15.02
N MET A 87 16.28 10.34 14.12
CA MET A 87 16.03 9.04 13.51
C MET A 87 15.59 9.14 12.05
N ALA A 88 15.93 8.10 11.28
CA ALA A 88 15.51 7.90 9.91
C ALA A 88 15.37 6.39 9.65
N TYR A 89 14.13 5.89 9.69
CA TYR A 89 13.81 4.49 9.42
C TYR A 89 12.89 4.33 8.24
N ASN A 90 13.10 3.25 7.49
CA ASN A 90 12.22 2.77 6.45
C ASN A 90 11.67 1.40 6.89
N LEU A 91 10.34 1.30 6.91
CA LEU A 91 9.62 0.07 7.19
C LEU A 91 8.88 -0.35 5.93
N LYS A 92 9.11 -1.57 5.47
CA LYS A 92 8.40 -2.15 4.35
C LYS A 92 7.56 -3.32 4.83
N PHE A 93 6.26 -3.19 4.65
CA PHE A 93 5.26 -4.17 5.04
C PHE A 93 4.76 -4.91 3.80
N ASP A 94 4.75 -6.23 3.87
CA ASP A 94 4.05 -7.07 2.90
C ASP A 94 2.66 -7.38 3.47
N VAL A 95 1.65 -6.59 3.06
CA VAL A 95 0.33 -6.55 3.71
C VAL A 95 -0.70 -7.32 2.89
N PRO A 96 -1.22 -8.45 3.40
CA PRO A 96 -2.33 -9.15 2.79
C PRO A 96 -3.57 -8.26 2.67
N ALA A 97 -4.29 -8.38 1.56
CA ALA A 97 -5.39 -7.47 1.27
C ALA A 97 -6.50 -7.48 2.33
N LYS A 98 -6.67 -8.59 3.06
CA LYS A 98 -7.60 -8.71 4.19
C LYS A 98 -7.43 -7.63 5.26
N TYR A 99 -6.23 -7.06 5.40
CA TYR A 99 -5.90 -5.99 6.36
C TYR A 99 -6.06 -4.56 5.82
N LEU A 100 -6.31 -4.38 4.52
CA LEU A 100 -6.40 -3.07 3.87
C LEU A 100 -7.76 -2.38 4.07
N GLY A 101 -8.62 -2.98 4.88
CA GLY A 101 -9.92 -2.43 5.26
C GLY A 101 -11.09 -3.05 4.50
N THR A 102 -12.28 -2.73 4.98
CA THR A 102 -13.54 -3.32 4.50
C THR A 102 -13.86 -2.95 3.05
N GLU A 103 -13.49 -1.75 2.61
CA GLU A 103 -13.77 -1.28 1.25
C GLU A 103 -13.02 -2.09 0.19
N VAL A 104 -11.72 -2.33 0.41
CA VAL A 104 -10.89 -3.15 -0.47
C VAL A 104 -11.39 -4.60 -0.45
N ASN A 105 -11.69 -5.15 0.74
CA ASN A 105 -12.22 -6.51 0.88
C ASN A 105 -13.55 -6.71 0.14
N ASN A 106 -14.48 -5.75 0.23
CA ASN A 106 -15.77 -5.79 -0.47
C ASN A 106 -15.64 -5.74 -1.99
N LEU A 107 -14.56 -5.13 -2.50
CA LEU A 107 -14.31 -5.06 -3.93
C LEU A 107 -13.63 -6.34 -4.43
N ILE A 108 -12.71 -6.91 -3.65
CA ILE A 108 -12.06 -8.20 -3.92
C ILE A 108 -13.09 -9.34 -3.92
N SER A 109 -14.06 -9.32 -3.00
CA SER A 109 -15.10 -10.37 -2.92
C SER A 109 -16.01 -10.45 -4.15
N LYS A 110 -16.01 -9.41 -5.01
CA LYS A 110 -16.74 -9.37 -6.28
C LYS A 110 -15.90 -9.86 -7.46
N LEU A 111 -14.62 -10.16 -7.25
CA LEU A 111 -13.75 -10.69 -8.29
C LEU A 111 -13.89 -12.20 -8.42
N THR A 112 -13.44 -12.72 -9.55
CA THR A 112 -13.24 -14.16 -9.72
C THR A 112 -12.00 -14.62 -8.93
N PRO A 113 -11.93 -15.88 -8.51
CA PRO A 113 -10.77 -16.41 -7.79
C PRO A 113 -9.42 -16.13 -8.48
N ALA A 114 -9.33 -16.29 -9.80
CA ALA A 114 -8.11 -16.06 -10.57
C ALA A 114 -7.60 -14.59 -10.55
N ASP A 115 -8.50 -13.63 -10.30
CA ASP A 115 -8.13 -12.21 -10.25
C ASP A 115 -7.87 -11.75 -8.83
N ALA A 116 -8.53 -12.34 -7.84
CA ALA A 116 -8.27 -12.07 -6.42
C ALA A 116 -6.82 -12.42 -6.03
N VAL A 117 -6.25 -13.50 -6.60
CA VAL A 117 -4.84 -13.90 -6.39
C VAL A 117 -3.85 -12.80 -6.77
N LYS A 118 -4.17 -11.96 -7.77
CA LYS A 118 -3.26 -10.88 -8.21
C LYS A 118 -3.14 -9.74 -7.20
N ILE A 119 -4.03 -9.69 -6.20
CA ILE A 119 -4.14 -8.62 -5.20
C ILE A 119 -3.94 -9.22 -3.80
N GLU A 120 -3.39 -10.43 -3.69
CA GLU A 120 -3.29 -11.15 -2.42
C GLU A 120 -2.51 -10.38 -1.35
N SER A 121 -1.40 -9.74 -1.73
CA SER A 121 -0.60 -8.90 -0.84
C SER A 121 -0.08 -7.64 -1.55
N LEU A 122 0.10 -6.56 -0.79
CA LEU A 122 0.64 -5.30 -1.26
C LEU A 122 1.85 -4.84 -0.43
N PRO A 123 2.92 -4.36 -1.10
CA PRO A 123 4.00 -3.67 -0.42
C PRO A 123 3.52 -2.28 0.03
N ILE A 124 3.52 -2.05 1.33
CA ILE A 124 3.28 -0.73 1.94
C ILE A 124 4.59 -0.26 2.55
N ASN A 125 4.99 0.97 2.29
CA ASN A 125 6.16 1.60 2.90
C ASN A 125 5.70 2.61 3.97
N ALA A 126 6.40 2.63 5.10
CA ALA A 126 6.31 3.70 6.08
C ALA A 126 7.71 4.24 6.39
N ILE A 127 7.85 5.55 6.35
CA ILE A 127 9.09 6.26 6.66
C ILE A 127 8.89 6.95 8.01
N LEU A 128 9.79 6.67 8.95
CA LEU A 128 9.84 7.34 10.25
C LEU A 128 11.04 8.28 10.25
N SER A 129 10.79 9.54 10.55
CA SER A 129 11.79 10.60 10.58
C SER A 129 11.60 11.51 11.79
N GLY A 130 12.47 12.50 11.98
CA GLY A 130 12.41 13.42 13.12
C GLY A 130 13.21 12.87 14.31
N SER A 131 12.64 12.92 15.51
CA SER A 131 13.26 12.39 16.73
C SER A 131 12.35 11.39 17.45
N PHE A 132 12.90 10.58 18.36
CA PHE A 132 12.09 9.66 19.17
C PHE A 132 11.01 10.34 20.01
N THR A 133 11.20 11.63 20.34
CA THR A 133 10.24 12.45 21.09
C THR A 133 9.26 13.22 20.20
N SER A 134 9.66 13.56 18.96
CA SER A 134 8.83 14.24 17.97
C SER A 134 8.91 13.50 16.62
N PRO A 135 8.28 12.32 16.54
CA PRO A 135 8.33 11.47 15.36
C PRO A 135 7.44 12.03 14.24
N LYS A 136 7.92 11.94 13.00
CA LYS A 136 7.12 12.14 11.80
C LYS A 136 7.03 10.83 11.03
N VAL A 137 5.81 10.35 10.85
CA VAL A 137 5.51 9.13 10.10
C VAL A 137 4.87 9.52 8.78
N THR A 138 5.38 8.99 7.67
CA THR A 138 4.70 9.04 6.38
C THR A 138 4.49 7.63 5.88
N THR A 139 3.38 7.38 5.19
CA THR A 139 3.07 6.06 4.62
C THR A 139 2.45 6.22 3.25
N ASP A 140 2.70 5.25 2.38
CA ASP A 140 2.05 5.15 1.07
C ASP A 140 0.76 4.31 1.11
N LEU A 141 0.27 3.93 2.30
CA LEU A 141 -0.92 3.09 2.47
C LEU A 141 -2.12 3.59 1.66
N GLN A 142 -2.46 4.88 1.76
CA GLN A 142 -3.58 5.46 1.01
C GLN A 142 -3.39 5.36 -0.52
N LYS A 143 -2.15 5.54 -0.99
CA LYS A 143 -1.82 5.44 -2.41
C LYS A 143 -1.93 3.99 -2.88
N ALA A 144 -1.40 3.05 -2.10
CA ALA A 144 -1.46 1.63 -2.40
C ALA A 144 -2.92 1.14 -2.46
N THR A 145 -3.76 1.50 -1.48
CA THR A 145 -5.18 1.13 -1.48
C THR A 145 -5.93 1.77 -2.65
N THR A 146 -5.67 3.04 -2.97
CA THR A 146 -6.31 3.73 -4.11
C THR A 146 -5.94 3.10 -5.43
N ASN A 147 -4.66 2.76 -5.62
CA ASN A 147 -4.18 2.09 -6.84
C ASN A 147 -4.85 0.74 -7.01
N VAL A 148 -4.98 -0.03 -5.92
CA VAL A 148 -5.70 -1.30 -5.93
C VAL A 148 -7.15 -1.09 -6.29
N VAL A 149 -7.89 -0.24 -5.58
CA VAL A 149 -9.30 0.05 -5.89
C VAL A 149 -9.47 0.43 -7.36
N THR A 150 -8.59 1.28 -7.90
CA THR A 150 -8.61 1.68 -9.31
C THR A 150 -8.42 0.47 -10.24
N GLN A 151 -7.41 -0.35 -10.00
CA GLN A 151 -7.15 -1.57 -10.79
C GLN A 151 -8.33 -2.55 -10.74
N LEU A 152 -8.98 -2.71 -9.59
CA LEU A 152 -10.15 -3.58 -9.46
C LEU A 152 -11.36 -3.04 -10.21
N VAL A 153 -11.62 -1.74 -10.11
CA VAL A 153 -12.71 -1.10 -10.87
C VAL A 153 -12.50 -1.26 -12.37
N ASP A 154 -11.27 -1.06 -12.84
CA ASP A 154 -10.93 -1.21 -14.27
C ASP A 154 -11.06 -2.65 -14.74
N MET A 155 -10.67 -3.62 -13.91
CA MET A 155 -10.84 -5.04 -14.20
C MET A 155 -12.31 -5.46 -14.30
N GLN A 156 -13.17 -4.96 -13.39
CA GLN A 156 -14.61 -5.21 -13.45
C GLN A 156 -15.26 -4.59 -14.69
N LYS A 157 -14.86 -3.36 -15.05
CA LYS A 157 -15.30 -2.69 -16.28
C LYS A 157 -14.89 -3.49 -17.52
N GLY A 158 -13.63 -3.91 -17.59
CA GLY A 158 -13.11 -4.71 -18.71
C GLY A 158 -13.89 -6.02 -18.88
N LYS A 159 -14.19 -6.71 -17.77
CA LYS A 159 -15.02 -7.92 -17.80
C LYS A 159 -16.43 -7.68 -18.29
N LEU A 160 -17.10 -6.62 -17.83
CA LEU A 160 -18.45 -6.30 -18.26
C LEU A 160 -18.50 -5.98 -19.77
N ILE A 161 -17.50 -5.23 -20.27
CA ILE A 161 -17.36 -4.96 -21.70
C ILE A 161 -17.15 -6.25 -22.47
N ASN A 162 -16.23 -7.12 -22.04
CA ASN A 162 -15.97 -8.40 -22.70
C ASN A 162 -17.20 -9.31 -22.71
N GLN A 163 -17.95 -9.38 -21.61
CA GLN A 163 -19.20 -10.14 -21.53
C GLN A 163 -20.27 -9.56 -22.47
N ALA A 164 -20.42 -8.23 -22.51
CA ALA A 164 -21.37 -7.57 -23.41
C ALA A 164 -20.99 -7.81 -24.88
N THR A 165 -19.71 -7.67 -25.24
CA THR A 165 -19.22 -7.95 -26.60
C THR A 165 -19.41 -9.42 -26.99
N ALA A 166 -19.17 -10.36 -26.08
CA ALA A 166 -19.40 -11.78 -26.34
C ALA A 166 -20.89 -12.11 -26.53
N ALA A 167 -21.77 -11.56 -25.68
CA ALA A 167 -23.21 -11.75 -25.80
C ALA A 167 -23.76 -11.15 -27.10
N LEU A 168 -23.33 -9.95 -27.48
CA LEU A 168 -23.69 -9.32 -28.75
C LEU A 168 -23.13 -10.09 -29.96
N GLY A 169 -21.90 -10.61 -29.86
CA GLY A 169 -21.30 -11.44 -30.90
C GLY A 169 -22.05 -12.75 -31.13
N ASN A 170 -22.61 -13.36 -30.08
CA ASN A 170 -23.40 -14.58 -30.19
C ASN A 170 -24.82 -14.34 -30.73
N LEU A 171 -25.36 -13.12 -30.58
CA LEU A 171 -26.68 -12.74 -31.09
C LEU A 171 -26.67 -12.27 -32.55
N ILE A 172 -25.49 -12.05 -33.14
CA ILE A 172 -25.33 -11.64 -34.54
C ILE A 172 -24.62 -12.77 -35.30
N PRO A 173 -25.36 -13.70 -35.93
CA PRO A 173 -24.75 -14.72 -36.78
C PRO A 173 -24.16 -14.05 -38.03
N GLY A 174 -22.84 -14.12 -38.22
CA GLY A 174 -22.20 -13.84 -39.51
C GLY A 174 -21.21 -12.68 -39.61
N LYS A 175 -20.79 -12.02 -38.52
CA LYS A 175 -19.63 -11.09 -38.57
C LYS A 175 -18.58 -11.42 -37.51
N THR A 176 -17.54 -12.11 -37.95
CA THR A 176 -16.31 -12.37 -37.22
C THR A 176 -15.59 -11.07 -36.84
N LYS A 177 -15.27 -10.97 -35.54
CA LYS A 177 -14.30 -10.06 -34.87
C LYS A 177 -14.72 -8.59 -34.75
N VAL A 178 -15.16 -8.22 -33.54
CA VAL A 178 -15.07 -6.84 -33.04
C VAL A 178 -13.60 -6.59 -32.70
N ASP A 179 -12.90 -5.88 -33.57
CA ASP A 179 -11.49 -5.55 -33.42
C ASP A 179 -11.33 -4.52 -32.29
N THR A 180 -10.70 -4.91 -31.17
CA THR A 180 -10.51 -4.04 -29.99
C THR A 180 -9.15 -3.33 -30.01
N ALA A 181 -8.41 -3.36 -31.12
CA ALA A 181 -7.07 -2.83 -31.22
C ALA A 181 -6.96 -1.70 -32.26
N LYS A 182 -7.34 -0.46 -31.87
CA LYS A 182 -6.77 0.78 -32.44
C LYS A 182 -7.21 2.02 -31.65
N THR A 183 -6.57 2.26 -30.50
CA THR A 183 -6.33 3.61 -29.99
C THR A 183 -4.95 4.06 -30.45
N LYS A 184 -4.83 4.47 -31.72
CA LYS A 184 -3.74 5.33 -32.17
C LYS A 184 -4.29 6.43 -33.06
N SER A 185 -3.92 7.65 -32.69
CA SER A 185 -4.17 8.93 -33.33
C SER A 185 -3.91 8.90 -34.83
N ALA A 186 -4.86 9.38 -35.63
CA ALA A 186 -4.62 10.00 -36.94
C ALA A 186 -5.89 10.77 -37.37
N ASP A 187 -5.72 12.10 -37.40
CA ASP A 187 -6.35 13.13 -38.22
C ASP A 187 -7.65 12.80 -38.99
N THR A 188 -8.71 13.53 -38.68
CA THR A 188 -10.02 13.46 -39.36
C THR A 188 -10.22 14.68 -40.24
N THR A 189 -10.12 14.51 -41.56
CA THR A 189 -10.95 15.27 -42.49
C THR A 189 -12.10 14.39 -42.98
N LYS A 190 -13.33 14.91 -42.76
CA LYS A 190 -14.66 14.51 -43.31
C LYS A 190 -15.48 13.43 -42.55
N THR A 191 -16.49 13.93 -41.80
CA THR A 191 -17.93 13.56 -41.72
C THR A 191 -18.28 12.05 -41.69
N VAL A 192 -19.02 11.45 -40.73
CA VAL A 192 -20.42 11.69 -40.25
C VAL A 192 -20.67 11.03 -38.85
N THR A 193 -21.55 11.62 -38.04
CA THR A 193 -22.24 11.24 -36.75
C THR A 193 -22.30 9.73 -36.40
N PRO A 194 -21.99 9.24 -35.16
CA PRO A 194 -22.67 9.56 -33.89
C PRO A 194 -21.75 9.50 -32.62
N LYS A 195 -21.17 10.62 -32.20
CA LYS A 195 -20.25 10.67 -31.04
C LYS A 195 -20.87 11.19 -29.73
N GLN A 196 -22.09 11.73 -29.76
CA GLN A 196 -22.67 12.45 -28.61
C GLN A 196 -23.49 11.60 -27.63
N THR A 197 -23.80 10.34 -27.94
CA THR A 197 -24.61 9.47 -27.04
C THR A 197 -23.75 8.69 -26.03
N ILE A 198 -22.49 8.39 -26.36
CA ILE A 198 -21.64 7.53 -25.53
C ILE A 198 -20.91 8.32 -24.42
N GLU A 199 -20.52 9.58 -24.67
CA GLU A 199 -19.92 10.42 -23.61
C GLU A 199 -20.94 10.82 -22.54
N LYS A 200 -22.17 11.17 -22.96
CA LYS A 200 -23.28 11.46 -22.01
C LYS A 200 -23.72 10.25 -21.19
N ALA A 201 -23.57 9.03 -21.73
CA ALA A 201 -23.83 7.78 -21.00
C ALA A 201 -22.74 7.43 -19.98
N LYS A 202 -21.47 7.75 -20.27
CA LYS A 202 -20.35 7.55 -19.34
C LYS A 202 -20.40 8.52 -18.16
N ASP A 203 -20.70 9.79 -18.41
CA ASP A 203 -20.80 10.79 -17.33
C ASP A 203 -22.03 10.56 -16.44
N SER A 204 -23.16 10.10 -16.99
CA SER A 204 -24.35 9.77 -16.21
C SER A 204 -24.18 8.51 -15.35
N LEU A 205 -23.48 7.49 -15.84
CA LEU A 205 -23.19 6.29 -15.04
C LEU A 205 -22.17 6.55 -13.93
N VAL A 206 -21.15 7.36 -14.20
CA VAL A 206 -20.15 7.75 -13.19
C VAL A 206 -20.79 8.67 -12.15
N GLN A 207 -21.59 9.65 -12.54
CA GLN A 207 -22.31 10.51 -11.59
C GLN A 207 -23.37 9.76 -10.77
N ASN A 208 -24.08 8.79 -11.36
CA ASN A 208 -25.06 7.98 -10.63
C ASN A 208 -24.39 6.98 -9.67
N ALA A 209 -23.26 6.38 -10.05
CA ALA A 209 -22.48 5.52 -9.16
C ALA A 209 -21.89 6.31 -7.98
N LEU A 210 -21.36 7.52 -8.22
CA LEU A 210 -20.86 8.41 -7.16
C LEU A 210 -22.00 8.90 -6.26
N LYS A 211 -23.15 9.34 -6.81
CA LYS A 211 -24.31 9.76 -5.99
C LYS A 211 -24.89 8.63 -5.14
N ASN A 212 -24.90 7.39 -5.63
CA ASN A 212 -25.38 6.25 -4.86
C ASN A 212 -24.38 5.81 -3.77
N LEU A 213 -23.09 6.08 -3.94
CA LEU A 213 -22.07 5.82 -2.94
C LEU A 213 -22.08 6.88 -1.81
N PHE A 214 -22.39 8.15 -2.14
CA PHE A 214 -22.45 9.24 -1.16
C PHE A 214 -23.83 9.49 -0.53
N LYS A 215 -24.89 8.80 -0.99
CA LYS A 215 -26.25 8.89 -0.38
C LYS A 215 -26.55 7.81 0.66
N LYS A 216 -25.67 6.83 0.89
CA LYS A 216 -25.87 5.81 1.93
C LYS A 216 -25.30 6.26 3.28
N LYS A 217 -25.81 7.39 3.78
CA LYS A 217 -25.84 7.77 5.20
C LYS A 217 -27.14 8.55 5.43
N GLN A 218 -28.21 7.81 5.67
CA GLN A 218 -29.05 8.01 6.84
C GLN A 218 -29.19 6.64 7.51
#